data_AF-A0A1M6T561-F1
#
_entry.id   AF-A0A1M6T561-F1
#
_cell.length_a   1.000
_cell.length_b   1.000
_cell.length_c   1.000
_cell.angle_alpha   90.00
_cell.angle_beta   90.00
_cell.angle_gamma   90.00
#
_symmetry.space_group_name_H-M   'P 1'
#
loop_
_entity.id
_entity.type
_entity.pdbx_description
1 polymer ?
#
loop_
_entity_poly.entity_id
_entity_poly.type
_entity_poly.pdbx_seq_one_letter_code
_entity_poly.pdbx_strand_id
1 'polypeptide(L)'
;MSEELCANLSKKLQELAKAPKYRGAIFQIEADEKGLALVDVKEASLKVYLMIDPECDKILETRFFTYGGPIFTALADTFCKKIQMATIDEACAITAESLELELRDTPDVPAIAENAPEIKQMNTLIKRVYDVYPEKKATAILVREKMERIKYRTQTAEGRAEADAEWNALTKIQKIEKVEAWLHQSVRGMLQGDGGDVEILDLTEDNRLKIRYQGACAGCGSAMGGTLFYIEDELKNNVYYNLIVEPEDPLDNIQQNEMSDADRNLAGLDDNNPPPSLF
;
A
#
# COMPACT_ATOMS: atom_id res chain seq x y z
N MET A 1 5.60 -17.96 -34.80
CA MET A 1 6.54 -16.93 -35.32
C MET A 1 7.57 -17.67 -36.16
N SER A 2 7.70 -17.35 -37.44
CA SER A 2 8.52 -18.10 -38.38
C SER A 2 10.01 -18.02 -38.03
N GLU A 3 10.71 -19.15 -38.15
CA GLU A 3 12.16 -19.28 -37.94
C GLU A 3 13.00 -18.29 -38.78
N GLU A 4 12.42 -17.77 -39.88
CA GLU A 4 13.02 -16.76 -40.77
C GLU A 4 13.28 -15.40 -40.10
N LEU A 5 12.45 -14.96 -39.15
CA LEU A 5 12.67 -13.65 -38.49
C LEU A 5 13.84 -13.69 -37.50
N CYS A 6 14.17 -14.87 -36.96
CA CYS A 6 15.33 -15.08 -36.08
C CYS A 6 16.66 -15.16 -36.84
N ALA A 7 16.65 -15.46 -38.13
CA ALA A 7 17.89 -15.65 -38.91
C ALA A 7 18.72 -14.36 -39.05
N ASN A 8 18.10 -13.18 -38.89
CA ASN A 8 18.73 -11.87 -39.06
C ASN A 8 18.97 -11.12 -37.73
N LEU A 9 18.82 -11.80 -36.59
CA LEU A 9 19.07 -11.20 -35.27
C LEU A 9 20.44 -11.66 -34.75
N SER A 10 21.14 -10.79 -34.01
CA SER A 10 22.39 -11.18 -33.35
C SER A 10 22.17 -12.32 -32.34
N LYS A 11 23.19 -13.15 -32.14
CA LYS A 11 23.17 -14.21 -31.12
C LYS A 11 22.97 -13.61 -29.73
N LYS A 12 23.65 -12.51 -29.42
CA LYS A 12 23.50 -11.80 -28.15
C LYS A 12 22.06 -11.38 -27.87
N LEU A 13 21.35 -10.85 -28.87
CA LEU A 13 19.94 -10.50 -28.77
C LEU A 13 19.08 -11.74 -28.51
N GLN A 14 19.29 -12.81 -29.28
CA GLN A 14 18.53 -14.05 -29.15
C GLN A 14 18.73 -14.71 -27.78
N GLU A 15 19.95 -14.72 -27.25
CA GLU A 15 20.27 -15.26 -25.92
C GLU A 15 19.61 -14.44 -24.81
N LEU A 16 19.70 -13.11 -24.89
CA LEU A 16 19.06 -12.22 -23.93
C LEU A 16 17.54 -12.35 -23.95
N ALA A 17 16.94 -12.48 -25.13
CA ALA A 17 15.51 -12.66 -25.28
C ALA A 17 15.00 -13.99 -24.72
N LYS A 18 15.83 -15.04 -24.69
CA LYS A 18 15.47 -16.35 -24.10
C LYS A 18 15.46 -16.32 -22.57
N ALA A 19 16.33 -15.50 -21.96
CA ALA A 19 16.47 -15.44 -20.50
C ALA A 19 16.66 -13.98 -20.02
N PRO A 20 15.65 -13.11 -20.17
CA PRO A 20 15.72 -11.74 -19.68
C PRO A 20 15.79 -11.71 -18.15
N LYS A 21 16.63 -10.84 -17.60
CA LYS A 21 16.86 -10.69 -16.17
C LYS A 21 15.89 -9.73 -15.49
N TYR A 22 15.38 -8.74 -16.22
CA TYR A 22 14.59 -7.65 -15.66
C TYR A 22 13.08 -7.79 -15.89
N ARG A 23 12.64 -8.97 -16.33
CA ARG A 23 11.22 -9.23 -16.57
C ARG A 23 10.44 -9.27 -15.26
N GLY A 24 9.36 -8.49 -15.16
CA GLY A 24 8.52 -8.40 -13.98
C GLY A 24 7.61 -7.17 -13.99
N ALA A 25 6.93 -6.93 -12.88
CA ALA A 25 6.15 -5.74 -12.63
C ALA A 25 6.48 -5.20 -11.23
N ILE A 26 6.22 -3.91 -11.03
CA ILE A 26 6.26 -3.24 -9.72
C ILE A 26 4.88 -2.63 -9.51
N PHE A 27 4.31 -2.78 -8.32
CA PHE A 27 3.00 -2.26 -7.97
C PHE A 27 3.10 -0.93 -7.21
N GLN A 28 2.08 -0.08 -7.35
CA GLN A 28 2.05 1.26 -6.72
C GLN A 28 2.21 1.18 -5.20
N ILE A 29 1.58 0.18 -4.57
CA ILE A 29 1.67 -0.05 -3.12
C ILE A 29 3.12 -0.24 -2.65
N GLU A 30 3.97 -0.94 -3.41
CA GLU A 30 5.36 -1.17 -3.05
C GLU A 30 6.20 0.11 -3.08
N ALA A 31 5.83 1.06 -3.95
CA ALA A 31 6.46 2.36 -4.05
C ALA A 31 5.98 3.30 -2.93
N ASP A 32 4.66 3.30 -2.67
CA ASP A 32 4.03 4.12 -1.63
C ASP A 32 4.55 3.74 -0.23
N GLU A 33 4.67 2.45 0.08
CA GLU A 33 5.22 1.94 1.34
C GLU A 33 6.67 2.41 1.59
N LYS A 34 7.40 2.74 0.54
CA LYS A 34 8.80 3.19 0.59
C LYS A 34 8.95 4.70 0.35
N GLY A 35 7.86 5.43 0.10
CA GLY A 35 7.91 6.84 -0.30
C GLY A 35 8.74 7.06 -1.58
N LEU A 36 8.62 6.17 -2.56
CA LEU A 36 9.29 6.21 -3.86
C LEU A 36 8.29 6.56 -4.97
N ALA A 37 8.78 7.14 -6.07
CA ALA A 37 7.97 7.36 -7.26
C ALA A 37 7.95 6.09 -8.11
N LEU A 38 6.75 5.63 -8.47
CA LEU A 38 6.57 4.61 -9.51
C LEU A 38 6.26 5.29 -10.85
N VAL A 39 7.13 5.09 -11.83
CA VAL A 39 6.87 5.40 -13.23
C VAL A 39 6.60 4.11 -13.97
N ASP A 40 5.37 3.93 -14.44
CA ASP A 40 4.99 2.82 -15.31
C ASP A 40 4.50 3.34 -16.67
N VAL A 41 5.20 2.96 -17.73
CA VAL A 41 4.95 3.48 -19.09
C VAL A 41 4.78 2.33 -20.05
N LYS A 42 3.71 2.39 -20.84
CA LYS A 42 3.43 1.43 -21.91
C LYS A 42 3.61 2.08 -23.29
N GLU A 43 4.23 1.35 -24.20
CA GLU A 43 4.25 1.65 -25.63
C GLU A 43 4.19 0.35 -26.43
N ALA A 44 3.26 0.28 -27.39
CA ALA A 44 2.93 -0.95 -28.10
C ALA A 44 2.70 -2.15 -27.13
N SER A 45 3.50 -3.20 -27.26
CA SER A 45 3.44 -4.41 -26.43
C SER A 45 4.42 -4.40 -25.26
N LEU A 46 5.19 -3.33 -25.06
CA LEU A 46 6.17 -3.18 -23.98
C LEU A 46 5.65 -2.25 -22.89
N LYS A 47 5.82 -2.64 -21.64
CA LYS A 47 5.60 -1.81 -20.45
C LYS A 47 6.85 -1.85 -19.58
N VAL A 48 7.32 -0.70 -19.12
CA VAL A 48 8.41 -0.58 -18.14
C VAL A 48 7.87 -0.06 -16.81
N TYR A 49 8.55 -0.41 -15.73
CA TYR A 49 8.27 -0.01 -14.36
C TYR A 49 9.58 0.44 -13.72
N LEU A 50 9.62 1.67 -13.21
CA LEU A 50 10.79 2.26 -12.58
C LEU A 50 10.41 2.73 -11.17
N MET A 51 11.10 2.23 -10.15
CA MET A 51 11.06 2.83 -8.81
C MET A 51 12.17 3.86 -8.70
N ILE A 52 11.80 5.09 -8.42
CA ILE A 52 12.70 6.24 -8.45
C ILE A 52 12.67 6.92 -7.09
N ASP A 53 13.84 7.23 -6.55
CA ASP A 53 13.95 8.09 -5.38
C ASP A 53 13.67 9.54 -5.78
N PRO A 54 12.56 10.15 -5.31
CA PRO A 54 12.22 11.53 -5.65
C PRO A 54 13.20 12.57 -5.10
N GLU A 55 14.08 12.23 -4.16
CA GLU A 55 15.04 13.20 -3.62
C GLU A 55 16.25 13.42 -4.53
N CYS A 56 16.75 12.33 -5.14
CA CYS A 56 17.98 12.36 -5.95
C CYS A 56 17.77 11.92 -7.40
N ASP A 57 16.51 11.77 -7.84
CA ASP A 57 16.12 11.37 -9.20
C ASP A 57 16.69 10.01 -9.66
N LYS A 58 17.06 9.15 -8.71
CA LYS A 58 17.78 7.89 -8.98
C LYS A 58 16.82 6.72 -9.15
N ILE A 59 16.98 5.97 -10.24
CA ILE A 59 16.21 4.76 -10.53
C ILE A 59 16.78 3.60 -9.70
N LEU A 60 16.09 3.20 -8.64
CA LEU A 60 16.55 2.14 -7.72
C LEU A 60 16.27 0.74 -8.26
N GLU A 61 15.12 0.57 -8.92
CA GLU A 61 14.71 -0.71 -9.48
C GLU A 61 14.01 -0.52 -10.82
N THR A 62 14.31 -1.43 -11.74
CA THR A 62 13.73 -1.48 -13.07
C THR A 62 13.12 -2.83 -13.33
N ARG A 63 11.87 -2.86 -13.80
CA ARG A 63 11.24 -4.06 -14.35
C ARG A 63 10.59 -3.75 -15.69
N PHE A 64 10.38 -4.77 -16.49
CA PHE A 64 9.57 -4.65 -17.69
C PHE A 64 8.69 -5.87 -17.92
N PHE A 65 7.61 -5.66 -18.65
CA PHE A 65 6.75 -6.72 -19.12
C PHE A 65 6.42 -6.50 -20.60
N THR A 66 6.48 -7.57 -21.40
CA THR A 66 6.15 -7.47 -22.82
C THR A 66 5.54 -8.74 -23.39
N TYR A 67 4.55 -8.56 -24.28
CA TYR A 67 4.08 -9.59 -25.21
C TYR A 67 4.74 -9.51 -26.59
N GLY A 68 5.71 -8.59 -26.76
CA GLY A 68 6.45 -8.39 -27.98
C GLY A 68 7.43 -9.53 -28.29
N GLY A 69 7.96 -9.48 -29.50
CA GLY A 69 8.96 -10.44 -29.96
C GLY A 69 10.33 -10.30 -29.27
N PRO A 70 11.32 -11.06 -29.73
CA PRO A 70 12.66 -11.09 -29.14
C PRO A 70 13.36 -9.72 -29.16
N ILE A 71 13.08 -8.87 -30.16
CA ILE A 71 13.65 -7.52 -30.26
C ILE A 71 13.27 -6.66 -29.05
N PHE A 72 11.97 -6.53 -28.75
CA PHE A 72 11.52 -5.77 -27.59
C PHE A 72 12.00 -6.35 -26.27
N THR A 73 12.04 -7.67 -26.16
CA THR A 73 12.54 -8.33 -24.94
C THR A 73 14.00 -7.94 -24.68
N ALA A 74 14.85 -7.99 -25.71
CA ALA A 74 16.26 -7.66 -25.58
C ALA A 74 16.52 -6.16 -25.39
N LEU A 75 15.80 -5.29 -26.13
CA LEU A 75 15.89 -3.83 -25.96
C LEU A 75 15.47 -3.43 -24.54
N ALA A 76 14.37 -3.96 -24.03
CA ALA A 76 13.88 -3.65 -22.70
C ALA A 76 14.81 -4.15 -21.60
N ASP A 77 15.33 -5.37 -21.72
CA ASP A 77 16.28 -5.92 -20.74
C ASP A 77 17.58 -5.10 -20.70
N THR A 78 18.10 -4.71 -21.87
CA THR A 78 19.29 -3.86 -21.98
C THR A 78 19.05 -2.48 -21.41
N PHE A 79 17.89 -1.88 -21.70
CA PHE A 79 17.50 -0.58 -21.15
C PHE A 79 17.39 -0.61 -19.62
N CYS A 80 16.64 -1.55 -19.06
CA CYS A 80 16.50 -1.74 -17.62
C CYS A 80 17.88 -1.91 -16.95
N LYS A 81 18.73 -2.78 -17.50
CA LYS A 81 20.11 -2.96 -17.01
C LYS A 81 20.90 -1.66 -16.99
N LYS A 82 20.80 -0.87 -18.06
CA LYS A 82 21.60 0.34 -18.26
C LYS A 82 21.18 1.48 -17.35
N ILE A 83 19.89 1.64 -17.12
CA ILE A 83 19.33 2.77 -16.35
C ILE A 83 19.18 2.45 -14.85
N GLN A 84 19.28 1.19 -14.43
CA GLN A 84 19.24 0.88 -13.02
C GLN A 84 20.44 1.53 -12.30
N MET A 85 20.15 2.25 -11.23
CA MET A 85 21.03 3.13 -10.46
C MET A 85 21.49 4.40 -11.20
N ALA A 86 20.98 4.67 -12.40
CA ALA A 86 21.18 5.95 -13.10
C ALA A 86 20.15 6.99 -12.63
N THR A 87 20.39 8.26 -12.94
CA THR A 87 19.36 9.30 -12.79
C THR A 87 18.35 9.26 -13.95
N ILE A 88 17.21 9.93 -13.78
CA ILE A 88 16.23 10.06 -14.86
C ILE A 88 16.81 10.77 -16.09
N ASP A 89 17.63 11.81 -15.89
CA ASP A 89 18.28 12.52 -17.00
C ASP A 89 19.23 11.59 -17.77
N GLU A 90 20.02 10.79 -17.07
CA GLU A 90 20.91 9.79 -17.68
C GLU A 90 20.12 8.71 -18.42
N ALA A 91 18.99 8.27 -17.87
CA ALA A 91 18.11 7.28 -18.49
C ALA A 91 17.48 7.80 -19.78
N CYS A 92 17.08 9.08 -19.81
CA CYS A 92 16.45 9.70 -20.97
C CYS A 92 17.45 10.13 -22.05
N ALA A 93 18.75 10.17 -21.74
CA ALA A 93 19.81 10.31 -22.73
C ALA A 93 20.06 9.02 -23.54
N ILE A 94 19.55 7.88 -23.08
CA ILE A 94 19.65 6.61 -23.79
C ILE A 94 18.73 6.61 -25.01
N THR A 95 19.25 6.12 -26.13
CA THR A 95 18.48 5.92 -27.36
C THR A 95 18.37 4.43 -27.69
N ALA A 96 17.30 4.05 -28.39
CA ALA A 96 17.12 2.69 -28.89
C ALA A 96 18.28 2.23 -29.77
N GLU A 97 18.88 3.16 -30.52
CA GLU A 97 20.07 2.94 -31.33
C GLU A 97 21.30 2.63 -30.47
N SER A 98 21.49 3.34 -29.35
CA SER A 98 22.58 3.02 -28.41
C SER A 98 22.42 1.64 -27.78
N LEU A 99 21.18 1.22 -27.52
CA LEU A 99 20.87 -0.12 -27.01
C LEU A 99 21.09 -1.19 -28.08
N GLU A 100 20.71 -0.92 -29.33
CA GLU A 100 20.96 -1.81 -30.46
C GLU A 100 22.45 -2.06 -30.66
N LEU A 101 23.29 -1.02 -30.57
CA LEU A 101 24.75 -1.15 -30.63
C LEU A 101 25.28 -2.14 -29.57
N GLU A 102 24.75 -2.08 -28.35
CA GLU A 102 25.11 -3.03 -27.29
C GLU A 102 24.65 -4.46 -27.59
N LEU A 103 23.63 -4.64 -28.42
CA LEU A 103 23.10 -5.95 -28.77
C LEU A 103 23.84 -6.61 -29.95
N ARG A 104 24.77 -5.92 -30.62
CA ARG A 104 25.50 -6.47 -31.77
C ARG A 104 26.47 -7.58 -31.35
N ASP A 105 26.60 -8.60 -32.21
CA ASP A 105 27.66 -9.62 -32.07
C ASP A 105 29.02 -9.06 -32.51
N THR A 106 29.02 -8.21 -33.53
CA THR A 106 30.19 -7.51 -34.05
C THR A 106 29.82 -6.06 -34.37
N PRO A 107 30.72 -5.07 -34.21
CA PRO A 107 30.39 -3.66 -34.37
C PRO A 107 29.76 -3.30 -35.73
N ASP A 108 30.17 -3.97 -36.80
CA ASP A 108 29.78 -3.62 -38.18
C ASP A 108 28.45 -4.25 -38.63
N VAL A 109 27.89 -5.21 -37.87
CA VAL A 109 26.68 -5.93 -38.24
C VAL A 109 25.55 -5.57 -37.28
N PRO A 110 24.47 -4.93 -37.76
CA PRO A 110 23.30 -4.61 -36.92
C PRO A 110 22.71 -5.84 -36.23
N ALA A 111 22.32 -5.68 -34.97
CA ALA A 111 21.65 -6.68 -34.16
C ALA A 111 20.17 -6.84 -34.53
N ILE A 112 19.58 -5.76 -35.05
CA ILE A 112 18.18 -5.60 -35.41
C ILE A 112 18.13 -5.02 -36.82
N ALA A 113 17.11 -5.38 -37.60
CA ALA A 113 16.88 -4.78 -38.91
C ALA A 113 16.69 -3.25 -38.83
N GLU A 114 17.27 -2.50 -39.75
CA GLU A 114 17.27 -1.02 -39.74
C GLU A 114 15.87 -0.39 -39.72
N ASN A 115 14.86 -1.09 -40.26
CA ASN A 115 13.48 -0.62 -40.34
C ASN A 115 12.56 -1.22 -39.27
N ALA A 116 13.12 -1.87 -38.25
CA ALA A 116 12.34 -2.46 -37.17
C ALA A 116 11.52 -1.39 -36.43
N PRO A 117 10.17 -1.50 -36.36
CA PRO A 117 9.32 -0.52 -35.69
C PRO A 117 9.65 -0.38 -34.20
N GLU A 118 10.23 -1.41 -33.59
CA GLU A 118 10.62 -1.46 -32.18
C GLU A 118 11.62 -0.36 -31.81
N ILE A 119 12.50 0.08 -32.72
CA ILE A 119 13.47 1.17 -32.44
C ILE A 119 12.72 2.48 -32.17
N LYS A 120 11.79 2.85 -33.07
CA LYS A 120 10.96 4.05 -32.91
C LYS A 120 10.05 3.96 -31.69
N GLN A 121 9.45 2.79 -31.47
CA GLN A 121 8.57 2.55 -30.31
C GLN A 121 9.36 2.64 -29.00
N MET A 122 10.58 2.13 -28.94
CA MET A 122 11.45 2.23 -27.78
C MET A 122 11.83 3.68 -27.47
N ASN A 123 12.23 4.47 -28.48
CA ASN A 123 12.51 5.90 -28.29
C ASN A 123 11.26 6.68 -27.81
N THR A 124 10.07 6.31 -28.30
CA THR A 124 8.80 6.88 -27.83
C THR A 124 8.53 6.54 -26.37
N LEU A 125 8.83 5.30 -25.95
CA LEU A 125 8.71 4.87 -24.56
C LEU A 125 9.66 5.63 -23.63
N ILE A 126 10.94 5.78 -24.02
CA ILE A 126 11.95 6.51 -23.23
C ILE A 126 11.52 7.96 -23.03
N LYS A 127 11.00 8.61 -24.08
CA LYS A 127 10.46 9.97 -23.97
C LYS A 127 9.29 10.04 -22.99
N ARG A 128 8.36 9.09 -23.04
CA ARG A 128 7.21 9.06 -22.12
C ARG A 128 7.61 8.86 -20.67
N VAL A 129 8.69 8.13 -20.39
CA VAL A 129 9.25 8.02 -19.03
C VAL A 129 9.59 9.42 -18.48
N TYR A 130 10.27 10.23 -19.28
CA TYR A 130 10.60 11.61 -18.93
C TYR A 130 9.34 12.45 -18.70
N ASP A 131 8.37 12.38 -19.63
CA ASP A 131 7.17 13.21 -19.58
C ASP A 131 6.28 12.90 -18.36
N VAL A 132 6.22 11.63 -17.94
CA VAL A 132 5.40 11.16 -16.81
C VAL A 132 6.07 11.38 -15.45
N TYR A 133 7.41 11.40 -15.40
CA TYR A 133 8.15 11.41 -14.14
C TYR A 133 7.81 12.60 -13.22
N PRO A 134 7.70 13.86 -13.68
CA PRO A 134 7.44 15.00 -12.79
C PRO A 134 6.18 14.87 -11.93
N GLU A 135 5.10 14.36 -12.50
CA GLU A 135 3.83 14.14 -11.78
C GLU A 135 3.97 13.03 -10.72
N LYS A 136 4.64 11.94 -11.08
CA LYS A 136 4.91 10.81 -10.17
C LYS A 136 5.86 11.22 -9.03
N LYS A 137 6.87 12.04 -9.34
CA LYS A 137 7.79 12.63 -8.37
C LYS A 137 7.03 13.49 -7.36
N ALA A 138 6.17 14.40 -7.82
CA ALA A 138 5.39 15.26 -6.95
C ALA A 138 4.50 14.45 -6.00
N THR A 139 3.82 13.42 -6.52
CA THR A 139 3.00 12.51 -5.69
C THR A 139 3.85 11.79 -4.64
N ALA A 140 5.01 11.25 -5.02
CA ALA A 140 5.90 10.54 -4.10
C ALA A 140 6.48 11.44 -2.98
N ILE A 141 6.76 12.71 -3.29
CA ILE A 141 7.20 13.69 -2.28
C ILE A 141 6.10 13.89 -1.24
N LEU A 142 4.84 14.08 -1.67
CA LEU A 142 3.71 14.23 -0.74
C LEU A 142 3.50 12.99 0.13
N VAL A 143 3.66 11.79 -0.45
CA VAL A 143 3.61 10.53 0.31
C VAL A 143 4.73 10.48 1.35
N ARG A 144 5.97 10.82 0.95
CA ARG A 144 7.13 10.86 1.87
C ARG A 144 6.94 11.86 3.01
N GLU A 145 6.47 13.07 2.71
CA GLU A 145 6.15 14.09 3.73
C GLU A 145 5.06 13.60 4.70
N LYS A 146 4.01 12.92 4.19
CA LYS A 146 2.99 12.29 5.03
C LYS A 146 3.63 11.23 5.95
N MET A 147 4.46 10.35 5.41
CA MET A 147 5.14 9.30 6.19
C MET A 147 6.06 9.88 7.26
N GLU A 148 6.83 10.91 6.93
CA GLU A 148 7.72 11.58 7.87
C GLU A 148 6.96 12.25 9.01
N ARG A 149 5.84 12.92 8.71
CA ARG A 149 4.95 13.49 9.72
C ARG A 149 4.38 12.41 10.65
N ILE A 150 3.90 11.29 10.08
CA ILE A 150 3.39 10.17 10.88
C ILE A 150 4.51 9.64 11.77
N LYS A 151 5.68 9.34 11.20
CA LYS A 151 6.85 8.84 11.94
C LYS A 151 7.26 9.78 13.07
N TYR A 152 7.28 11.09 12.81
CA TYR A 152 7.57 12.09 13.84
C TYR A 152 6.59 11.95 15.01
N ARG A 153 5.28 11.99 14.73
CA ARG A 153 4.23 11.95 15.76
C ARG A 153 4.09 10.61 16.46
N THR A 154 4.41 9.50 15.80
CA THR A 154 4.17 8.15 16.33
C THR A 154 5.43 7.45 16.83
N GLN A 155 6.65 7.90 16.49
CA GLN A 155 7.90 7.18 16.82
C GLN A 155 8.94 8.03 17.55
N THR A 156 8.83 9.36 17.55
CA THR A 156 9.76 10.23 18.30
C THR A 156 9.20 10.61 19.66
N ALA A 157 10.06 10.83 20.65
CA ALA A 157 9.63 11.25 21.99
C ALA A 157 8.98 12.64 21.97
N GLU A 158 9.55 13.58 21.21
CA GLU A 158 9.07 14.94 21.05
C GLU A 158 7.70 14.97 20.35
N GLY A 159 7.57 14.32 19.19
CA GLY A 159 6.32 14.27 18.45
C GLY A 159 5.20 13.55 19.20
N ARG A 160 5.51 12.53 20.02
CA ARG A 160 4.52 11.89 20.90
C ARG A 160 4.07 12.82 22.02
N ALA A 161 4.99 13.54 22.66
CA ALA A 161 4.65 14.50 23.71
C ALA A 161 3.73 15.63 23.18
N GLU A 162 3.98 16.12 21.96
CA GLU A 162 3.10 17.05 21.27
C GLU A 162 1.72 16.44 20.98
N ALA A 163 1.69 15.22 20.43
CA ALA A 163 0.44 14.52 20.16
C ALA A 163 -0.38 14.26 21.43
N ASP A 164 0.26 13.90 22.55
CA ASP A 164 -0.37 13.72 23.86
C ASP A 164 -0.97 15.03 24.37
N ALA A 165 -0.21 16.13 24.29
CA ALA A 165 -0.68 17.44 24.74
C ALA A 165 -1.91 17.91 23.93
N GLU A 166 -1.85 17.78 22.60
CA GLU A 166 -2.98 18.09 21.71
C GLU A 166 -4.19 17.21 22.00
N TRP A 167 -4.00 15.91 22.17
CA TRP A 167 -5.09 14.96 22.42
C TRP A 167 -5.74 15.16 23.77
N ASN A 168 -4.95 15.37 24.83
CA ASN A 168 -5.44 15.53 26.20
C ASN A 168 -6.13 16.89 26.43
N ALA A 169 -5.87 17.89 25.58
CA ALA A 169 -6.61 19.15 25.59
C ALA A 169 -8.05 19.03 25.04
N LEU A 170 -8.37 17.94 24.33
CA LEU A 170 -9.69 17.71 23.75
C LEU A 170 -10.63 17.06 24.76
N THR A 171 -11.89 17.50 24.72
CA THR A 171 -12.99 16.77 25.37
C THR A 171 -13.24 15.42 24.69
N LYS A 172 -13.85 14.48 25.41
CA LYS A 172 -14.24 13.17 24.86
C LYS A 172 -15.06 13.29 23.56
N ILE A 173 -15.98 14.25 23.49
CA ILE A 173 -16.81 14.49 22.30
C ILE A 173 -15.92 14.91 21.11
N GLN A 174 -15.02 15.88 21.30
CA GLN A 174 -14.11 16.32 20.24
C GLN A 174 -13.15 15.21 19.78
N LYS A 175 -12.71 14.34 20.69
CA LYS A 175 -11.92 13.15 20.35
C LYS A 175 -12.72 12.21 19.45
N ILE A 176 -13.98 11.93 19.80
CA ILE A 176 -14.88 11.09 18.99
C ILE A 176 -15.14 11.74 17.62
N GLU A 177 -15.40 13.05 17.56
CA GLU A 177 -15.59 13.76 16.28
C GLU A 177 -14.36 13.63 15.36
N LYS A 178 -13.15 13.72 15.90
CA LYS A 178 -11.91 13.51 15.11
C LYS A 178 -11.81 12.08 14.58
N VAL A 179 -12.10 11.08 15.42
CA VAL A 179 -12.11 9.67 15.01
C VAL A 179 -13.16 9.44 13.93
N GLU A 180 -14.39 9.92 14.14
CA GLU A 180 -15.52 9.77 13.21
C GLU A 180 -15.22 10.41 11.85
N ALA A 181 -14.65 11.62 11.84
CA ALA A 181 -14.23 12.28 10.61
C ALA A 181 -13.21 11.45 9.82
N TRP A 182 -12.23 10.84 10.50
CA TRP A 182 -11.24 9.99 9.84
C TRP A 182 -11.84 8.68 9.32
N LEU A 183 -12.68 8.01 10.12
CA LEU A 183 -13.38 6.80 9.70
C LEU A 183 -14.23 7.08 8.45
N HIS A 184 -14.94 8.20 8.41
CA HIS A 184 -15.72 8.61 7.24
C HIS A 184 -14.84 8.82 5.99
N GLN A 185 -13.70 9.47 6.16
CA GLN A 185 -12.79 9.79 5.05
C GLN A 185 -12.05 8.55 4.50
N SER A 186 -11.63 7.61 5.36
CA SER A 186 -10.60 6.61 5.00
C SER A 186 -11.03 5.15 5.18
N VAL A 187 -12.13 4.87 5.88
CA VAL A 187 -12.52 3.50 6.26
C VAL A 187 -13.91 3.13 5.74
N ARG A 188 -14.93 3.95 6.04
CA ARG A 188 -16.34 3.59 5.80
C ARG A 188 -16.64 3.24 4.34
N GLY A 189 -16.03 3.96 3.38
CA GLY A 189 -16.23 3.71 1.95
C GLY A 189 -15.89 2.28 1.52
N MET A 190 -14.85 1.67 2.12
CA MET A 190 -14.50 0.27 1.87
C MET A 190 -15.52 -0.69 2.49
N LEU A 191 -15.87 -0.49 3.76
CA LEU A 191 -16.82 -1.35 4.48
C LEU A 191 -18.21 -1.33 3.85
N GLN A 192 -18.67 -0.16 3.41
CA GLN A 192 -19.96 0.02 2.76
C GLN A 192 -20.01 -0.60 1.37
N GLY A 193 -18.86 -0.64 0.66
CA GLY A 193 -18.73 -1.39 -0.59
C GLY A 193 -19.04 -2.88 -0.44
N ASP A 194 -18.73 -3.45 0.74
CA ASP A 194 -19.01 -4.84 1.11
C ASP A 194 -20.36 -5.02 1.83
N GLY A 195 -21.18 -3.96 1.93
CA GLY A 195 -22.50 -3.99 2.57
C GLY A 195 -22.46 -3.97 4.10
N GLY A 196 -21.39 -3.46 4.70
CA GLY A 196 -21.27 -3.24 6.14
C GLY A 196 -20.97 -1.79 6.51
N ASP A 197 -20.70 -1.56 7.78
CA ASP A 197 -20.21 -0.27 8.29
C ASP A 197 -19.57 -0.46 9.67
N VAL A 198 -19.15 0.64 10.30
CA VAL A 198 -18.66 0.69 11.67
C VAL A 198 -19.38 1.78 12.47
N GLU A 199 -19.67 1.53 13.74
CA GLU A 199 -20.25 2.48 14.69
C GLU A 199 -19.28 2.64 15.86
N ILE A 200 -19.05 3.88 16.32
CA ILE A 200 -18.31 4.14 17.56
C ILE A 200 -19.28 3.96 18.74
N LEU A 201 -18.96 3.05 19.65
CA LEU A 201 -19.75 2.83 20.87
C LEU A 201 -19.27 3.70 22.02
N ASP A 202 -17.95 3.72 22.24
CA ASP A 202 -17.36 4.48 23.33
C ASP A 202 -15.88 4.79 23.07
N LEU A 203 -15.39 5.82 23.76
CA LEU A 203 -13.96 6.10 23.91
C LEU A 203 -13.64 6.24 25.40
N THR A 204 -12.87 5.29 25.90
CA THR A 204 -12.44 5.23 27.31
C THR A 204 -11.33 6.25 27.60
N GLU A 205 -11.09 6.53 28.88
CA GLU A 205 -10.06 7.49 29.33
C GLU A 205 -8.63 7.03 28.99
N ASP A 206 -8.41 5.72 28.91
CA ASP A 206 -7.15 5.08 28.50
C ASP A 206 -7.04 4.89 26.97
N ASN A 207 -7.87 5.62 26.20
CA ASN A 207 -7.83 5.71 24.73
C ASN A 207 -8.19 4.41 24.00
N ARG A 208 -8.96 3.52 24.65
CA ARG A 208 -9.56 2.34 24.02
C ARG A 208 -10.88 2.75 23.35
N LEU A 209 -10.91 2.73 22.03
CA LEU A 209 -12.06 3.01 21.18
C LEU A 209 -12.84 1.71 20.98
N LYS A 210 -14.05 1.65 21.53
CA LYS A 210 -14.98 0.55 21.28
C LYS A 210 -15.78 0.82 20.02
N ILE A 211 -15.81 -0.13 19.10
CA ILE A 211 -16.54 -0.07 17.83
C ILE A 211 -17.49 -1.26 17.68
N ARG A 212 -18.56 -1.08 16.92
CA ARG A 212 -19.45 -2.15 16.49
C ARG A 212 -19.47 -2.21 14.96
N TYR A 213 -19.22 -3.38 14.41
CA TYR A 213 -19.42 -3.62 12.99
C TYR A 213 -20.92 -3.74 12.67
N GLN A 214 -21.32 -3.20 11.54
CA GLN A 214 -22.70 -3.21 11.05
C GLN A 214 -22.83 -4.01 9.76
N GLY A 215 -24.05 -4.46 9.45
CA GLY A 215 -24.39 -5.15 8.20
C GLY A 215 -23.58 -6.43 7.99
N ALA A 216 -23.07 -6.64 6.77
CA ALA A 216 -22.31 -7.82 6.41
C ALA A 216 -20.99 -7.99 7.21
N CYS A 217 -20.48 -6.90 7.80
CA CYS A 217 -19.25 -6.92 8.59
C CYS A 217 -19.43 -7.52 10.00
N ALA A 218 -20.64 -7.53 10.56
CA ALA A 218 -20.90 -7.94 11.95
C ALA A 218 -20.58 -9.42 12.25
N GLY A 219 -20.49 -10.28 11.22
CA GLY A 219 -20.19 -11.71 11.37
C GLY A 219 -19.09 -12.22 10.44
N CYS A 220 -18.31 -11.33 9.83
CA CYS A 220 -17.26 -11.73 8.90
C CYS A 220 -16.00 -12.16 9.66
N GLY A 221 -15.41 -13.31 9.29
CA GLY A 221 -14.17 -13.79 9.92
C GLY A 221 -12.99 -12.81 9.80
N SER A 222 -12.99 -11.93 8.80
CA SER A 222 -11.97 -10.88 8.62
C SER A 222 -12.15 -9.67 9.55
N ALA A 223 -13.35 -9.47 10.10
CA ALA A 223 -13.68 -8.29 10.92
C ALA A 223 -12.85 -8.23 12.21
N MET A 224 -12.52 -9.39 12.79
CA MET A 224 -11.68 -9.51 13.98
C MET A 224 -10.17 -9.55 13.68
N GLY A 225 -9.80 -9.58 12.40
CA GLY A 225 -8.42 -9.70 11.93
C GLY A 225 -8.00 -8.49 11.12
N GLY A 226 -7.77 -8.69 9.82
CA GLY A 226 -7.20 -7.67 8.93
C GLY A 226 -7.96 -6.34 8.93
N THR A 227 -9.28 -6.35 8.97
CA THR A 227 -10.08 -5.11 8.98
C THR A 227 -9.88 -4.32 10.28
N LEU A 228 -9.87 -4.99 11.42
CA LEU A 228 -9.64 -4.35 12.71
C LEU A 228 -8.25 -3.72 12.78
N PHE A 229 -7.22 -4.47 12.35
CA PHE A 229 -5.85 -3.97 12.29
C PHE A 229 -5.71 -2.75 11.37
N TYR A 230 -6.38 -2.77 10.21
CA TYR A 230 -6.39 -1.63 9.30
C TYR A 230 -7.04 -0.39 9.93
N ILE A 231 -8.20 -0.54 10.59
CA ILE A 231 -8.88 0.57 11.28
C ILE A 231 -7.99 1.14 12.38
N GLU A 232 -7.40 0.29 13.21
CA GLU A 232 -6.50 0.71 14.28
C GLU A 232 -5.27 1.43 13.73
N ASP A 233 -4.62 0.90 12.70
CA ASP A 233 -3.44 1.52 12.09
C ASP A 233 -3.76 2.89 11.47
N GLU A 234 -4.88 3.01 10.75
CA GLU A 234 -5.34 4.26 10.18
C GLU A 234 -5.58 5.33 11.26
N LEU A 235 -6.23 4.96 12.36
CA LEU A 235 -6.49 5.88 13.47
C LEU A 235 -5.21 6.23 14.24
N LYS A 236 -4.30 5.27 14.47
CA LYS A 236 -3.01 5.54 15.11
C LYS A 236 -2.15 6.49 14.29
N ASN A 237 -2.09 6.26 12.99
CA ASN A 237 -1.23 7.03 12.09
C ASN A 237 -1.77 8.44 11.82
N ASN A 238 -3.09 8.63 11.79
CA ASN A 238 -3.68 9.89 11.33
C ASN A 238 -4.50 10.65 12.39
N VAL A 239 -4.88 10.02 13.51
CA VAL A 239 -5.68 10.66 14.58
C VAL A 239 -4.88 10.76 15.87
N TYR A 240 -4.53 9.63 16.49
CA TYR A 240 -3.76 9.61 17.74
C TYR A 240 -3.06 8.26 17.95
N TYR A 241 -1.73 8.30 18.10
CA TYR A 241 -0.86 7.13 18.06
C TYR A 241 -1.11 6.08 19.15
N ASN A 242 -1.72 6.49 20.26
CA ASN A 242 -1.99 5.64 21.42
C ASN A 242 -3.47 5.21 21.52
N LEU A 243 -4.22 5.28 20.42
CA LEU A 243 -5.54 4.64 20.34
C LEU A 243 -5.41 3.12 20.32
N ILE A 244 -6.35 2.41 20.93
CA ILE A 244 -6.50 0.95 20.82
C ILE A 244 -7.93 0.67 20.37
N VAL A 245 -8.14 -0.18 19.36
CA VAL A 245 -9.48 -0.41 18.80
C VAL A 245 -10.03 -1.79 19.22
N GLU A 246 -11.01 -1.71 20.10
CA GLU A 246 -11.98 -2.72 20.58
C GLU A 246 -13.18 -3.02 19.68
N PRO A 247 -13.35 -4.17 18.99
CA PRO A 247 -14.72 -4.60 18.65
C PRO A 247 -15.57 -4.80 19.91
N GLU A 248 -16.88 -4.59 19.78
CA GLU A 248 -17.87 -4.94 20.80
C GLU A 248 -17.73 -6.42 21.20
N ASP A 249 -17.68 -6.68 22.51
CA ASP A 249 -17.86 -8.04 23.02
C ASP A 249 -19.37 -8.35 23.06
N PRO A 250 -19.86 -9.37 22.32
CA PRO A 250 -21.26 -9.76 22.36
C PRO A 250 -21.74 -10.18 23.77
N LEU A 251 -20.83 -10.53 24.68
CA LEU A 251 -21.12 -10.96 26.04
C LEU A 251 -21.15 -9.80 27.06
N ASP A 252 -20.62 -8.61 26.74
CA ASP A 252 -20.62 -7.43 27.64
C ASP A 252 -22.05 -7.05 28.05
N ASN A 253 -23.04 -7.27 27.15
CA ASN A 253 -24.45 -6.95 27.39
C ASN A 253 -25.20 -7.99 28.24
N ILE A 254 -24.62 -9.18 28.47
CA ILE A 254 -25.25 -10.25 29.27
C ILE A 254 -24.99 -10.00 30.76
N GLN A 255 -23.78 -9.58 31.13
CA GLN A 255 -23.40 -9.33 32.54
C GLN A 255 -24.14 -8.15 33.17
N GLN A 256 -24.50 -7.13 32.39
CA GLN A 256 -25.26 -5.98 32.91
C GLN A 256 -26.71 -6.32 33.28
N ASN A 257 -27.31 -7.33 32.65
CA ASN A 257 -28.68 -7.75 32.95
C ASN A 257 -28.75 -8.63 34.21
N GLU A 258 -27.78 -9.53 34.43
CA GLU A 258 -27.77 -10.43 35.60
C GLU A 258 -27.53 -9.67 36.93
N MET A 259 -26.74 -8.59 36.91
CA MET A 259 -26.53 -7.74 38.10
C MET A 259 -27.79 -6.97 38.54
N SER A 260 -28.77 -6.78 37.65
CA SER A 260 -30.02 -6.08 37.96
C SER A 260 -31.08 -6.98 38.64
N ASP A 261 -30.96 -8.29 38.48
CA ASP A 261 -31.90 -9.27 39.03
C ASP A 261 -31.47 -9.80 40.41
N ALA A 262 -30.16 -9.83 40.70
CA ALA A 262 -29.63 -10.34 41.98
C ALA A 262 -29.96 -9.44 43.19
N ASP A 263 -30.17 -8.14 42.99
CA ASP A 263 -30.50 -7.19 44.07
C ASP A 263 -32.02 -7.11 44.38
N ARG A 264 -32.88 -7.82 43.64
CA ARG A 264 -34.35 -7.78 43.85
C ARG A 264 -34.91 -8.86 44.77
N ASN A 265 -34.11 -9.82 45.23
CA ASN A 265 -34.63 -10.99 45.97
C ASN A 265 -33.86 -11.37 47.25
N LEU A 266 -33.32 -10.40 47.98
CA LEU A 266 -32.79 -10.62 49.34
C LEU A 266 -33.46 -9.68 50.35
N ALA A 267 -34.78 -9.80 50.46
CA ALA A 267 -35.55 -9.31 51.60
C ALA A 267 -36.51 -10.40 52.07
N GLY A 268 -36.11 -11.12 53.11
CA GLY A 268 -37.05 -11.93 53.92
C GLY A 268 -36.72 -13.41 54.02
N LEU A 269 -35.67 -13.75 54.78
CA LEU A 269 -35.62 -15.00 55.53
C LEU A 269 -35.15 -14.67 56.95
N ASP A 270 -36.12 -14.63 57.87
CA ASP A 270 -35.94 -14.49 59.32
C ASP A 270 -35.72 -15.88 59.92
N ASP A 271 -34.49 -16.14 60.38
CA ASP A 271 -34.00 -17.44 60.87
C ASP A 271 -34.34 -17.70 62.35
N ASN A 272 -35.61 -17.66 62.76
CA ASN A 272 -35.98 -17.98 64.15
C ASN A 272 -37.24 -18.84 64.32
N ASN A 273 -37.21 -20.10 63.90
CA ASN A 273 -38.05 -21.11 64.56
C ASN A 273 -37.48 -22.54 64.45
N PRO A 274 -37.09 -23.21 65.56
CA PRO A 274 -36.70 -24.62 65.52
C PRO A 274 -37.93 -25.54 65.48
N PRO A 275 -37.82 -26.77 64.93
CA PRO A 275 -38.94 -27.70 64.81
C PRO A 275 -39.31 -28.36 66.15
N PRO A 276 -40.59 -28.73 66.39
CA PRO A 276 -40.99 -29.49 67.57
C PRO A 276 -40.54 -30.95 67.47
N SER A 277 -39.90 -31.45 68.51
CA SER A 277 -39.53 -32.85 68.74
C SER A 277 -40.75 -33.74 68.96
N LEU A 278 -40.80 -34.91 68.32
CA LEU A 278 -41.63 -36.04 68.71
C LEU A 278 -40.71 -37.23 69.07
N PHE A 279 -40.77 -37.60 70.35
CA PHE A 279 -40.09 -38.67 71.09
C PHE A 279 -38.64 -38.46 71.51
#